data_AF-A0A3P7I540-F1
#
_entry.id   AF-A0A3P7I540-F1
#
_cell.length_a   1.000
_cell.length_b   1.000
_cell.length_c   1.000
_cell.angle_alpha   90.00
_cell.angle_beta   90.00
_cell.angle_gamma   90.00
#
_symmetry.space_group_name_H-M   'P 1'
#
loop_
_entity.id
_entity.type
_entity.pdbx_description
1 polymer ?
#
loop_
_entity_poly.entity_id
_entity_poly.type
_entity_poly.pdbx_seq_one_letter_code
_entity_poly.pdbx_strand_id
1 'polypeptide(L)'
;MGYSHMNFMGKIADTLADAGHYVVTLQPVIFPYVSNGTTKSHLIQRNVEEKLTAEVMRAHQQYQPNIWTSSATNPLGVIGFLPTFKRITMTTVTGKKIAEEVFRYDFPQM
;
A
#
# COMPACT_ATOMS: atom_id res chain seq x y z
N MET A 1 -2.98 3.07 6.28
CA MET A 1 -2.07 1.94 5.96
C MET A 1 -2.80 0.64 6.26
N GLY A 2 -2.68 -0.37 5.39
CA GLY A 2 -3.35 -1.66 5.59
C GLY A 2 -2.59 -2.57 6.57
N TYR A 3 -3.32 -3.37 7.34
CA TYR A 3 -2.76 -4.32 8.33
C TYR A 3 -1.73 -5.30 7.70
N SER A 4 -2.02 -5.81 6.50
CA SER A 4 -1.10 -6.71 5.77
C SER A 4 0.20 -6.02 5.38
N HIS A 5 0.14 -4.74 4.97
CA HIS A 5 1.32 -3.96 4.61
C HIS A 5 2.23 -3.73 5.82
N MET A 6 1.65 -3.37 6.97
CA MET A 6 2.42 -3.21 8.20
C MET A 6 3.10 -4.50 8.65
N ASN A 7 2.39 -5.63 8.61
CA ASN A 7 2.98 -6.93 8.95
C ASN A 7 4.09 -7.35 7.99
N PHE A 8 3.95 -7.07 6.69
CA PHE A 8 5.00 -7.37 5.72
C PHE A 8 6.26 -6.54 5.98
N MET A 9 6.10 -5.23 6.16
CA MET A 9 7.22 -4.33 6.45
C MET A 9 7.91 -4.66 7.77
N GLY A 10 7.15 -4.99 8.81
CA GLY A 10 7.72 -5.35 10.10
C GLY A 10 8.45 -6.70 10.10
N LYS A 11 8.02 -7.67 9.27
CA LYS A 11 8.80 -8.91 9.03
C LYS A 11 10.13 -8.64 8.33
N ILE A 12 10.16 -7.71 7.37
CA ILE A 12 11.42 -7.28 6.74
C ILE A 12 12.33 -6.64 7.79
N ALA A 13 11.79 -5.75 8.62
CA ALA A 13 12.54 -5.09 9.68
C ALA A 13 13.13 -6.10 10.68
N ASP A 14 12.34 -7.09 11.09
CA ASP A 14 12.80 -8.16 11.99
C ASP A 14 13.88 -9.03 11.34
N THR A 15 13.77 -9.34 10.04
CA THR A 15 14.79 -10.11 9.31
C THR A 15 16.12 -9.37 9.23
N LEU A 16 16.07 -8.06 9.00
CA LEU A 16 17.27 -7.22 8.98
C LEU A 16 17.89 -7.09 10.37
N ALA A 17 17.08 -7.00 11.42
CA ALA A 17 17.56 -7.02 12.80
C ALA A 17 18.24 -8.36 13.15
N ASP A 18 17.68 -9.49 12.69
CA ASP A 18 18.27 -10.82 12.87
C ASP A 18 19.61 -10.98 12.14
N ALA A 19 19.81 -10.28 11.02
CA ALA A 19 21.09 -10.20 10.33
C ALA A 19 22.13 -9.33 11.05
N GLY A 20 21.78 -8.72 12.19
CA GLY A 20 22.67 -7.88 13.00
C GLY A 20 22.62 -6.38 12.64
N HIS A 21 21.69 -5.95 11.78
CA HIS A 21 21.51 -4.53 11.49
C HIS A 21 20.69 -3.82 12.57
N TYR A 22 21.04 -2.57 12.88
CA TYR A 22 20.20 -1.72 13.71
C TYR A 22 19.10 -1.09 12.86
N VAL A 23 17.86 -1.55 13.06
CA VAL A 23 16.71 -1.14 12.24
C VAL A 23 15.77 -0.27 13.07
N VAL A 24 15.35 0.85 12.49
CA VAL A 24 14.38 1.77 13.08
C VAL A 24 13.13 1.83 12.20
N THR A 25 11.98 1.53 12.80
CA THR A 25 10.67 1.64 12.15
C THR A 25 9.98 2.92 12.58
N LEU A 26 9.77 3.84 11.63
CA LEU A 26 9.02 5.08 11.85
C LEU A 26 7.55 4.87 11.49
N GLN A 27 6.65 5.07 12.44
CA GLN A 27 5.22 4.90 12.23
C GLN A 27 4.42 6.13 12.70
N PRO A 28 3.77 6.87 11.78
CA PRO A 28 2.75 7.84 12.16
C PRO A 28 1.49 7.12 12.67
N VAL A 29 1.04 7.48 13.86
CA VAL A 29 -0.18 6.93 14.46
C VAL A 29 -1.36 7.79 14.02
N ILE A 30 -2.03 7.35 12.95
CA ILE A 30 -3.26 7.98 12.41
C ILE A 30 -4.50 7.25 12.93
N PHE A 31 -4.38 5.94 13.15
CA PHE A 31 -5.41 5.09 13.75
C PHE A 31 -4.78 4.24 14.85
N PRO A 32 -5.50 3.92 15.93
CA PRO A 32 -5.04 2.95 16.91
C PRO A 32 -5.06 1.55 16.27
N TYR A 33 -3.94 1.17 15.65
CA TYR A 33 -3.75 -0.17 15.09
C TYR A 33 -3.37 -1.15 16.19
N VAL A 34 -3.86 -2.39 16.09
CA VAL A 34 -3.59 -3.47 17.04
C VAL A 34 -2.14 -3.99 17.01
N SER A 35 -1.38 -3.69 15.94
CA SER A 35 0.00 -4.16 15.77
C SER A 35 0.81 -3.20 14.90
N ASN A 36 2.11 -3.08 15.20
CA ASN A 36 3.13 -2.35 14.42
C ASN A 36 3.84 -3.26 13.39
N GLY A 37 3.56 -4.57 13.41
CA GLY A 37 4.09 -5.57 12.48
C GLY A 37 5.50 -6.09 12.78
N THR A 38 6.19 -5.56 13.80
CA THR A 38 7.61 -5.85 14.10
C THR A 38 7.79 -6.16 15.59
N THR A 39 8.70 -7.08 15.91
CA THR A 39 9.03 -7.47 17.30
C THR A 39 10.45 -7.14 17.70
N LYS A 40 11.34 -6.85 16.73
CA LYS A 40 12.78 -6.69 16.97
C LYS A 40 13.32 -5.32 16.57
N SER A 41 12.65 -4.61 15.66
CA SER A 41 13.10 -3.28 15.26
C SER A 41 12.79 -2.22 16.32
N HIS A 42 13.62 -1.17 16.36
CA HIS A 42 13.38 -0.04 17.25
C HIS A 42 12.24 0.83 16.69
N LEU A 43 11.17 0.99 17.47
CA LEU A 43 9.96 1.65 17.00
C LEU A 43 9.92 3.11 17.43
N ILE A 44 9.74 4.02 16.46
CA ILE A 44 9.45 5.42 16.70
C ILE A 44 8.02 5.70 16.23
N GLN A 45 7.11 5.87 17.18
CA GLN A 45 5.74 6.26 16.93
C GLN A 45 5.54 7.75 17.18
N ARG A 46 4.92 8.43 16.21
CA ARG A 46 4.54 9.84 16.35
C ARG A 46 3.05 9.98 16.13
N ASN A 47 2.38 10.57 17.11
CA ASN A 47 0.98 10.95 16.98
C ASN A 47 0.89 12.05 15.94
N VAL A 48 -0.01 11.86 14.99
CA VAL A 48 -0.33 12.86 13.98
C VAL A 48 -1.31 13.87 14.61
N GLU A 49 -1.22 15.14 14.20
CA GLU A 49 -2.16 16.17 14.65
C GLU A 49 -3.62 15.74 14.40
N GLU A 50 -4.50 16.03 15.35
CA GLU A 50 -5.90 15.60 15.32
C GLU A 50 -6.65 16.11 14.08
N LYS A 51 -6.37 17.36 13.67
CA LYS A 51 -6.95 17.96 12.46
C LYS A 51 -6.58 17.20 11.20
N LEU A 52 -5.30 16.85 11.05
CA LEU A 52 -4.81 16.08 9.92
C LEU A 52 -5.37 14.65 9.94
N THR A 53 -5.53 14.07 11.14
CA THR A 53 -6.15 12.75 11.31
C THR A 53 -7.62 12.77 10.84
N ALA A 54 -8.38 13.78 11.24
CA ALA A 54 -9.78 13.93 10.83
C ALA A 54 -9.92 14.17 9.31
N GLU A 55 -9.03 14.97 8.72
CA GLU A 55 -9.00 15.19 7.27
C GLU A 55 -8.68 13.91 6.50
N VAL A 56 -7.63 13.19 6.92
CA VAL A 56 -7.25 11.90 6.32
C VAL A 56 -8.37 10.88 6.47
N MET A 57 -9.06 10.82 7.61
CA MET A 57 -10.22 9.95 7.82
C MET A 57 -11.37 10.27 6.85
N ARG A 58 -11.71 11.56 6.69
CA ARG A 58 -12.74 12.00 5.74
C ARG A 58 -12.38 11.67 4.30
N ALA A 59 -11.14 11.92 3.90
CA ALA A 59 -10.64 11.55 2.58
C ALA A 59 -10.72 10.03 2.38
N HIS A 60 -10.31 9.24 3.37
CA HIS A 60 -10.39 7.78 3.30
C HIS A 60 -11.84 7.31 3.16
N GLN A 61 -12.79 7.94 3.85
CA GLN A 61 -14.22 7.59 3.75
C GLN A 61 -14.83 7.98 2.38
N GLN A 62 -14.37 9.08 1.79
CA GLN A 62 -14.84 9.54 0.48
C GLN A 62 -14.23 8.74 -0.69
N TYR A 63 -12.98 8.30 -0.55
CA TYR A 63 -12.20 7.67 -1.63
C TYR A 63 -11.94 6.17 -1.45
N GLN A 64 -12.42 5.53 -0.39
CA GLN A 64 -12.57 4.09 -0.40
C GLN A 64 -13.89 3.76 -1.09
N PRO A 65 -13.88 3.41 -2.40
CA PRO A 65 -15.01 2.69 -2.93
C PRO A 65 -15.22 1.49 -2.01
N ASN A 66 -16.47 1.09 -1.89
CA ASN A 66 -16.91 -0.09 -1.19
C ASN A 66 -16.30 -1.35 -1.85
N ILE A 67 -14.98 -1.52 -1.96
CA ILE A 67 -14.34 -2.57 -2.78
C ILE A 67 -14.80 -3.95 -2.31
N TRP A 68 -15.11 -4.07 -1.01
CA TRP A 68 -15.55 -5.32 -0.36
C TRP A 68 -17.07 -5.48 -0.23
N THR A 69 -17.83 -4.39 -0.31
CA THR A 69 -19.32 -4.41 -0.31
C THR A 69 -19.91 -4.09 -1.68
N SER A 70 -19.06 -3.83 -2.68
CA SER A 70 -19.38 -3.81 -4.09
C SER A 70 -19.70 -5.23 -4.47
N SER A 71 -20.98 -5.54 -4.42
CA SER A 71 -21.53 -6.86 -4.70
C SER A 71 -20.85 -7.55 -5.89
N ALA A 72 -20.36 -8.78 -5.69
CA ALA A 72 -19.88 -9.66 -6.77
C ALA A 72 -20.97 -9.97 -7.82
N THR A 73 -22.22 -9.61 -7.53
CA THR A 73 -23.36 -9.69 -8.44
C THR A 73 -23.52 -8.45 -9.33
N ASN A 74 -22.67 -7.43 -9.21
CA ASN A 74 -22.67 -6.28 -10.11
C ASN A 74 -21.82 -6.58 -11.37
N PRO A 75 -22.43 -6.89 -12.52
CA PRO A 75 -21.71 -7.29 -13.73
C PRO A 75 -20.78 -6.18 -14.26
N LEU A 76 -21.03 -4.91 -13.91
CA LEU A 76 -20.19 -3.77 -14.31
C LEU A 76 -18.87 -3.71 -13.53
N GLY A 77 -18.81 -4.26 -12.31
CA GLY A 77 -17.58 -4.30 -11.50
C GLY A 77 -16.53 -5.26 -12.06
N VAL A 78 -16.97 -6.37 -12.64
CA VAL A 78 -16.10 -7.33 -13.34
C VAL A 78 -15.56 -6.72 -14.63
N ILE A 79 -16.37 -5.96 -15.37
CA ILE A 79 -15.97 -5.30 -16.63
C ILE A 79 -14.81 -4.31 -16.42
N GLY A 80 -14.82 -3.56 -15.30
CA GLY A 80 -13.73 -2.64 -14.96
C GLY A 80 -12.37 -3.32 -14.69
N PHE A 81 -12.36 -4.61 -14.34
CA PHE A 81 -11.15 -5.35 -13.97
C PHE A 81 -10.53 -6.17 -15.13
N LEU A 82 -11.30 -6.41 -16.20
CA LEU A 82 -10.85 -7.11 -17.41
C LEU A 82 -9.65 -6.49 -18.15
N PRO A 83 -9.54 -5.15 -18.36
CA PRO A 83 -8.40 -4.59 -19.09
C PRO A 83 -7.08 -4.81 -18.36
N THR A 84 -7.09 -4.79 -17.01
CA THR A 84 -5.91 -5.06 -16.18
C THR A 84 -5.46 -6.51 -16.30
N PHE A 85 -6.40 -7.46 -16.26
CA PHE A 85 -6.08 -8.87 -16.48
C PHE A 85 -5.50 -9.10 -17.87
N LYS A 86 -6.13 -8.57 -18.93
CA LYS A 86 -5.60 -8.68 -20.32
C LYS A 86 -4.17 -8.17 -20.41
N ARG A 87 -3.85 -7.05 -19.74
CA ARG A 87 -2.50 -6.47 -19.73
C ARG A 87 -1.51 -7.40 -19.03
N ILE A 88 -1.84 -7.89 -17.84
CA ILE A 88 -0.98 -8.82 -17.08
C ILE A 88 -0.74 -10.11 -17.87
N THR A 89 -1.78 -10.74 -18.38
CA THR A 89 -1.65 -12.01 -19.10
C THR A 89 -0.87 -11.81 -20.41
N MET A 90 -1.12 -10.73 -21.16
CA MET A 90 -0.34 -10.42 -22.36
C MET A 90 1.13 -10.15 -22.05
N THR A 91 1.45 -9.40 -20.98
CA THR A 91 2.84 -9.14 -20.60
C THR A 91 3.57 -10.40 -20.17
N THR A 92 2.90 -11.32 -19.46
CA THR A 92 3.47 -12.59 -19.00
C THR A 92 3.69 -13.56 -20.16
N VAL A 93 2.73 -13.67 -21.09
CA VAL A 93 2.83 -14.58 -22.25
C VAL A 93 3.80 -14.04 -23.31
N THR A 94 3.89 -12.71 -23.46
CA THR A 94 4.76 -12.06 -24.47
C THR A 94 6.16 -11.76 -23.93
N GLY A 95 6.42 -11.95 -22.63
CA GLY A 95 7.73 -11.73 -22.00
C GLY A 95 8.24 -10.27 -22.03
N LYS A 96 7.39 -9.31 -22.38
CA LYS A 96 7.78 -7.90 -22.52
C LYS A 96 7.80 -7.23 -21.14
N LYS A 97 9.00 -6.83 -20.67
CA LYS A 97 9.18 -6.15 -19.37
C LYS A 97 8.50 -4.78 -19.38
N ILE A 98 7.67 -4.51 -18.38
CA ILE A 98 6.86 -3.28 -18.21
C ILE A 98 7.71 -2.06 -17.78
N ALA A 99 9.02 -2.22 -17.64
CA ALA A 99 9.90 -1.21 -17.04
C ALA A 99 10.18 0.02 -17.92
N GLU A 100 9.97 -0.06 -19.24
CA GLU A 100 10.40 1.01 -20.16
C GLU A 100 9.31 2.05 -20.50
N GLU A 101 8.03 1.76 -20.23
CA GLU A 101 6.93 2.70 -20.58
C GLU A 101 6.54 3.65 -19.44
N VAL A 102 6.84 3.31 -18.18
CA VAL A 102 6.40 4.11 -17.01
C VAL A 102 7.31 5.33 -16.77
N PHE A 103 8.58 5.29 -17.19
CA PHE A 103 9.52 6.40 -16.98
C PHE A 103 9.45 7.55 -18.01
N ARG A 104 8.57 7.47 -19.02
CA ARG A 104 8.48 8.50 -20.08
C ARG A 104 7.42 9.58 -19.82
N TYR A 105 6.63 9.47 -18.76
CA TYR A 105 5.47 10.34 -18.52
C TYR A 105 5.52 11.20 -17.24
N ASP A 106 6.69 11.42 -16.64
CA ASP A 106 6.82 12.26 -15.44
C ASP A 106 8.07 13.15 -15.45
N PHE A 107 8.32 13.94 -16.50
CA PHE A 107 9.16 15.16 -16.41
C PHE A 107 8.84 16.14 -17.55
N PRO A 108 8.06 17.23 -17.32
CA PRO A 108 8.12 18.39 -18.20
C PRO A 108 9.50 19.05 -18.02
N GLN A 109 10.24 19.17 -19.10
CA GLN A 109 11.40 20.06 -19.17
C GLN A 109 10.89 21.50 -19.30
N MET A 110 11.39 22.36 -18.40
CA MET A 110 11.22 23.83 -18.30
C MET A 110 10.00 24.34 -17.53
#